data_AF-A0A7R9JLG8-F1
#
_entry.id   AF-A0A7R9JLG8-F1
#
_cell.length_a   1.000
_cell.length_b   1.000
_cell.length_c   1.000
_cell.angle_alpha   90.00
_cell.angle_beta   90.00
_cell.angle_gamma   90.00
#
_symmetry.space_group_name_H-M   'P 1'
#
loop_
_entity.id
_entity.type
_entity.pdbx_description
1 polymer ?
#
loop_
_entity_poly.entity_id
_entity_poly.type
_entity_poly.pdbx_seq_one_letter_code
_entity_poly.pdbx_strand_id
1 'polypeptide(L)'
;MEISKMYPQEGWVEQDPVVILDAVKECIQRTVDKLREQDVEPGDIVAIGVTNQRETTILWDSTTGKPLYNAVVWQDMRTSSTVDLLLESVPNKNQNYLKPLCGLPLSPYFSALKIRWLMDHVPEVQEAINRRHCMFGTVDSWLIW
;
A
#
# COMPACT_ATOMS: atom_id res chain seq x y z
N MET A 1 0.83 1.92 19.17
CA MET A 1 2.23 1.97 18.72
C MET A 1 2.37 3.00 17.59
N GLU A 2 3.56 3.55 17.37
CA GLU A 2 3.83 4.39 16.20
C GLU A 2 4.22 3.53 14.99
N ILE A 3 3.73 3.87 13.79
CA ILE A 3 4.06 3.16 12.56
C ILE A 3 5.34 3.76 11.97
N SER A 4 6.48 3.16 12.30
CA SER A 4 7.81 3.63 11.86
C SER A 4 7.94 3.64 10.33
N LYS A 5 8.53 4.72 9.80
CA LYS A 5 8.95 4.81 8.40
C LYS A 5 10.40 4.36 8.26
N MET A 6 10.68 3.64 7.19
CA MET A 6 12.02 3.24 6.79
C MET A 6 12.43 4.03 5.55
N TYR A 7 13.72 4.40 5.48
CA TYR A 7 14.30 5.16 4.38
C TYR A 7 15.56 4.43 3.86
N PRO A 8 15.40 3.32 3.11
CA PRO A 8 16.54 2.50 2.70
C PRO A 8 17.51 3.23 1.76
N GLN A 9 17.00 4.18 0.98
CA GLN A 9 17.75 5.02 0.04
C GLN A 9 17.14 6.42 -0.01
N GLU A 10 17.87 7.38 -0.57
CA GLU A 10 17.37 8.73 -0.79
C GLU A 10 16.07 8.72 -1.63
N GLY A 11 15.04 9.40 -1.12
CA GLY A 11 13.72 9.44 -1.76
C GLY A 11 12.87 8.18 -1.59
N TRP A 12 13.38 7.12 -0.95
CA TRP A 12 12.62 5.91 -0.69
C TRP A 12 11.94 5.99 0.68
N VAL A 13 10.68 5.58 0.74
CA VAL A 13 9.87 5.60 1.95
C VAL A 13 9.07 4.30 2.03
N GLU A 14 9.34 3.52 3.06
CA GLU A 14 8.74 2.21 3.30
C GLU A 14 8.11 2.10 4.68
N GLN A 15 7.13 1.20 4.82
CA GLN A 15 6.56 0.81 6.10
C GLN A 15 6.39 -0.71 6.14
N ASP A 16 6.55 -1.32 7.30
CA ASP A 16 6.26 -2.75 7.48
C ASP A 16 4.72 -2.96 7.52
N PRO A 17 4.14 -3.74 6.58
CA PRO A 17 2.69 -3.99 6.55
C PRO A 17 2.17 -4.70 7.80
N VAL A 18 3.00 -5.52 8.46
CA VAL A 18 2.64 -6.20 9.70
C VAL A 18 2.53 -5.20 10.85
N VAL A 19 3.48 -4.26 10.96
CA VAL A 19 3.43 -3.18 11.96
C VAL A 19 2.21 -2.28 11.76
N ILE A 20 1.80 -2.00 10.52
CA ILE A 20 0.55 -1.29 10.23
C ILE A 20 -0.65 -2.06 10.80
N LEU A 21 -0.75 -3.36 10.53
CA LEU A 21 -1.86 -4.20 10.98
C LEU A 21 -1.89 -4.33 12.51
N ASP A 22 -0.73 -4.52 13.14
CA ASP A 22 -0.61 -4.64 14.59
C ASP A 22 -0.98 -3.34 15.29
N ALA A 23 -0.59 -2.18 14.75
CA ALA A 23 -1.02 -0.88 15.26
C ALA A 23 -2.54 -0.72 15.19
N VAL A 24 -3.19 -1.16 14.10
CA VAL A 24 -4.65 -1.14 13.96
C VAL A 24 -5.32 -2.06 15.00
N LYS A 25 -4.82 -3.29 15.16
CA LYS A 25 -5.33 -4.24 16.18
C LYS A 25 -5.21 -3.68 17.59
N GLU A 26 -4.09 -3.04 17.92
CA GLU A 26 -3.89 -2.38 19.22
C GLU A 26 -4.88 -1.22 19.43
N CYS A 27 -5.10 -0.39 18.40
CA CYS A 27 -6.11 0.67 18.45
C CYS A 27 -7.52 0.13 18.67
N ILE A 28 -7.89 -0.95 17.98
CA ILE A 28 -9.19 -1.62 18.17
C ILE A 28 -9.31 -2.13 19.61
N GLN A 29 -8.32 -2.87 20.12
CA GLN A 29 -8.36 -3.43 21.46
C GLN A 29 -8.54 -2.34 22.53
N ARG A 30 -7.73 -1.28 22.46
CA ARG A 30 -7.83 -0.15 23.41
C ARG A 30 -9.15 0.59 23.31
N THR A 31 -9.74 0.66 22.13
CA THR A 31 -11.05 1.29 21.92
C THR A 31 -12.14 0.43 22.56
N VAL A 32 -12.10 -0.89 22.35
CA VAL A 32 -13.02 -1.84 22.99
C VAL A 32 -12.93 -1.78 24.51
N ASP A 33 -11.72 -1.72 25.07
CA ASP A 33 -11.54 -1.62 26.53
C ASP A 33 -12.22 -0.36 27.08
N LYS A 34 -12.06 0.79 26.40
CA LYS A 34 -12.73 2.05 26.76
C LYS A 34 -14.24 2.06 26.56
N LEU A 35 -14.74 1.35 25.56
CA LEU A 35 -16.19 1.24 25.32
C LEU A 35 -16.86 0.43 26.44
N ARG A 36 -16.20 -0.63 26.90
CA ARG A 36 -16.68 -1.44 28.03
C ARG A 36 -16.72 -0.67 29.35
N GLU A 37 -15.80 0.29 29.56
CA GLU A 37 -15.88 1.23 30.69
C GLU A 37 -17.15 2.10 30.66
N GLN A 38 -17.83 2.17 29.52
CA GLN A 38 -19.09 2.89 29.29
C GLN A 38 -20.29 1.94 29.07
N ASP A 39 -20.17 0.66 29.44
CA ASP A 39 -21.19 -0.39 29.24
C ASP A 39 -21.60 -0.58 27.77
N VAL A 40 -20.70 -0.27 26.82
CA VAL A 40 -20.88 -0.53 25.38
C VAL A 40 -20.07 -1.76 24.99
N GLU A 41 -20.72 -2.80 24.48
CA GLU A 41 -20.06 -4.01 24.01
C GLU A 41 -19.69 -3.91 22.52
N PRO A 42 -18.66 -4.64 22.04
CA PRO A 42 -18.30 -4.67 20.62
C PRO A 42 -19.47 -5.06 19.70
N GLY A 43 -20.43 -5.84 20.20
CA GLY A 43 -21.64 -6.22 19.47
C GLY A 43 -22.61 -5.07 19.21
N ASP A 44 -22.50 -3.95 19.93
CA ASP A 44 -23.31 -2.75 19.73
C ASP A 44 -22.80 -1.88 18.56
N ILE A 45 -21.61 -2.19 18.02
CA ILE A 45 -21.01 -1.48 16.89
C ILE A 45 -21.68 -1.94 15.59
N VAL A 46 -22.48 -1.05 14.99
CA VAL A 46 -23.26 -1.37 13.78
C VAL A 46 -22.42 -1.44 12.50
N ALA A 47 -21.26 -0.76 12.46
CA ALA A 47 -20.38 -0.72 11.30
C ALA A 47 -18.96 -0.27 11.67
N ILE A 48 -17.99 -0.65 10.83
CA ILE A 48 -16.60 -0.18 10.89
C ILE A 48 -16.28 0.56 9.60
N GLY A 49 -15.80 1.80 9.72
CA GLY A 49 -15.27 2.56 8.61
C GLY A 49 -13.75 2.43 8.53
N VAL A 50 -13.22 2.22 7.33
CA VAL A 50 -11.78 2.21 7.07
C VAL A 50 -11.42 3.43 6.24
N THR A 51 -10.44 4.18 6.71
CA THR A 51 -9.78 5.26 5.97
C THR A 51 -8.28 5.09 6.10
N ASN A 52 -7.54 5.43 5.06
CA ASN A 52 -6.13 5.12 4.97
C ASN A 52 -5.34 6.18 4.21
N GLN A 53 -4.04 6.17 4.42
CA GLN A 53 -3.12 6.76 3.46
C GLN A 53 -3.28 6.03 2.13
N ARG A 54 -3.76 6.76 1.12
CA ARG A 54 -3.98 6.23 -0.21
C ARG A 54 -2.64 5.98 -0.91
N GLU A 55 -2.69 5.26 -2.02
CA GLU A 55 -1.59 4.90 -2.93
C GLU A 55 -0.44 4.07 -2.35
N THR A 56 -0.19 4.09 -1.04
CA THR A 56 0.72 3.14 -0.37
C THR A 56 0.36 1.73 -0.78
N THR A 57 1.33 1.02 -1.36
CA THR A 57 1.12 -0.22 -2.11
C THR A 57 1.71 -1.41 -1.35
N ILE A 58 0.88 -2.45 -1.14
CA ILE A 58 1.25 -3.67 -0.43
C ILE A 58 0.97 -4.85 -1.36
N LEU A 59 1.96 -5.75 -1.49
CA LEU A 59 1.80 -7.04 -2.16
C LEU A 59 2.00 -8.15 -1.12
N TRP A 60 1.12 -9.15 -1.15
CA TRP A 60 1.17 -10.29 -0.22
C TRP A 60 0.85 -11.60 -0.94
N ASP A 61 1.24 -12.71 -0.32
CA ASP A 61 0.89 -14.04 -0.80
C ASP A 61 -0.48 -14.45 -0.21
N SER A 62 -1.46 -14.71 -1.08
CA SER A 62 -2.83 -15.11 -0.70
C SER A 62 -2.92 -16.43 0.07
N THR A 63 -1.93 -17.31 -0.03
CA THR A 63 -1.94 -18.62 0.63
C THR A 63 -1.35 -18.55 2.03
N THR A 64 -0.38 -17.67 2.26
CA THR A 64 0.31 -17.53 3.54
C THR A 64 -0.11 -16.31 4.34
N GLY A 65 -0.72 -15.31 3.69
CA GLY A 65 -1.02 -14.00 4.27
C GLY A 65 0.20 -13.14 4.57
N LYS A 66 1.40 -13.56 4.13
CA LYS A 66 2.64 -12.83 4.40
C LYS A 66 2.86 -11.73 3.36
N PRO A 67 3.27 -10.52 3.79
CA PRO A 67 3.77 -9.51 2.86
C PRO A 67 4.97 -10.05 2.08
N LEU A 68 5.01 -9.74 0.78
CA LEU A 68 6.10 -10.13 -0.11
C LEU A 68 7.24 -9.09 -0.10
N TYR A 69 6.95 -7.89 0.36
CA TYR A 69 7.89 -6.78 0.54
C TYR A 69 7.29 -5.76 1.51
N ASN A 70 8.08 -4.78 1.96
CA ASN A 70 7.55 -3.64 2.69
C ASN A 70 6.52 -2.86 1.85
N ALA A 71 5.60 -2.17 2.52
CA ALA A 71 4.69 -1.24 1.86
C ALA A 71 5.49 -0.08 1.24
N VAL A 72 5.35 0.14 -0.06
CA VAL A 72 5.95 1.30 -0.73
C VAL A 72 5.02 2.49 -0.54
N VAL A 73 5.44 3.48 0.26
CA VAL A 73 4.59 4.58 0.74
C VAL A 73 4.30 5.57 -0.39
N TRP A 74 3.17 6.28 -0.33
CA TRP A 74 2.77 7.27 -1.34
C TRP A 74 3.79 8.38 -1.61
N GLN A 75 4.60 8.75 -0.62
CA GLN A 75 5.70 9.75 -0.72
C GLN A 75 6.94 9.23 -1.43
N ASP A 76 7.01 7.92 -1.69
CA ASP A 76 8.18 7.27 -2.27
C ASP A 76 8.41 7.71 -3.73
N MET A 77 9.65 8.08 -4.03
CA MET A 77 10.09 8.61 -5.32
C MET A 77 10.90 7.60 -6.15
N ARG A 78 11.04 6.34 -5.72
CA ARG A 78 11.88 5.33 -6.42
C ARG A 78 11.43 5.06 -7.87
N THR A 79 10.16 5.34 -8.16
CA THR A 79 9.56 5.13 -9.48
C THR A 79 9.66 6.34 -10.41
N SER A 80 10.41 7.39 -10.03
CA SER A 80 10.61 8.58 -10.86
C SER A 80 11.29 8.26 -12.19
N SER A 81 12.32 7.39 -12.18
CA SER A 81 12.96 6.93 -13.43
C SER A 81 11.99 6.15 -14.32
N THR A 82 11.06 5.39 -13.73
CA THR A 82 9.99 4.72 -14.48
C THR A 82 9.04 5.73 -15.12
N VAL A 83 8.73 6.84 -14.43
CA VAL A 83 7.95 7.95 -15.03
C VAL A 83 8.69 8.54 -16.23
N ASP A 84 9.99 8.82 -16.10
CA ASP A 84 10.79 9.40 -17.19
C ASP A 84 10.78 8.49 -18.43
N LEU A 85 10.98 7.19 -18.24
CA LEU A 85 10.90 6.19 -19.32
C LEU A 85 9.52 6.14 -19.97
N LEU A 86 8.44 6.19 -19.17
CA LEU A 86 7.08 6.21 -19.71
C LEU A 86 6.81 7.50 -20.48
N LEU A 87 7.34 8.64 -20.03
CA LEU A 87 7.20 9.91 -20.74
C LEU A 87 7.84 9.87 -22.13
N GLU A 88 8.94 9.14 -22.32
CA GLU A 88 9.53 8.93 -23.65
C GLU A 88 8.63 8.12 -24.59
N SER A 89 7.75 7.28 -24.05
CA SER A 89 6.84 6.45 -24.83
C SER A 89 5.51 7.13 -25.23
N VAL A 90 5.23 8.32 -24.68
CA VAL A 90 3.95 9.03 -24.92
C VAL A 90 4.13 10.29 -25.77
N PRO A 91 3.15 10.67 -26.61
CA PRO A 91 3.23 11.86 -27.46
C PRO A 91 3.55 13.13 -26.67
N ASN A 92 4.49 13.91 -27.20
CA ASN A 92 4.95 15.19 -26.62
C ASN A 92 5.49 15.09 -25.18
N LYS A 93 5.84 13.88 -24.70
CA LYS A 93 6.21 13.66 -23.29
C LYS A 93 5.17 14.22 -22.32
N ASN A 94 3.90 14.11 -22.67
CA ASN A 94 2.82 14.74 -21.93
C ASN A 94 2.56 14.02 -20.61
N GLN A 95 2.88 14.66 -19.49
CA GLN A 95 2.63 14.12 -18.15
C GLN A 95 1.14 13.85 -17.87
N ASN A 96 0.22 14.54 -18.56
CA ASN A 96 -1.23 14.34 -18.45
C ASN A 96 -1.77 13.33 -19.47
N TYR A 97 -0.93 12.56 -20.16
CA TYR A 97 -1.36 11.65 -21.22
C TYR A 97 -2.43 10.64 -20.76
N LEU A 98 -2.34 10.13 -19.53
CA LEU A 98 -3.32 9.19 -18.96
C LEU A 98 -4.50 9.86 -18.25
N LYS A 99 -4.50 11.19 -18.10
CA LYS A 99 -5.54 11.93 -17.39
C LYS A 99 -6.95 11.71 -17.97
N PRO A 100 -7.15 11.60 -19.30
CA PRO A 100 -8.47 11.27 -19.86
C PRO A 100 -8.97 9.87 -19.51
N LEU A 101 -8.08 8.92 -19.17
CA LEU A 101 -8.43 7.54 -18.86
C LEU A 101 -8.67 7.34 -17.36
N CYS A 102 -7.76 7.83 -16.51
CA CYS A 102 -7.81 7.57 -15.07
C CYS A 102 -7.98 8.84 -14.21
N GLY A 103 -8.03 10.03 -14.82
CA GLY A 103 -8.13 11.30 -14.10
C GLY A 103 -6.81 11.81 -13.51
N LEU A 104 -5.71 11.08 -13.69
CA LEU A 104 -4.44 11.31 -13.00
C LEU A 104 -3.27 11.51 -13.98
N PRO A 105 -2.25 12.32 -13.61
CA PRO A 105 -1.02 12.44 -14.38
C PRO A 105 -0.08 11.25 -14.15
N LEU A 106 0.95 11.12 -14.98
CA LEU A 106 2.09 10.27 -14.69
C LEU A 106 2.88 10.87 -13.51
N SER A 107 3.00 10.10 -12.43
CA SER A 107 3.65 10.52 -11.19
C SER A 107 4.08 9.31 -10.37
N PRO A 108 5.23 9.36 -9.67
CA PRO A 108 5.67 8.28 -8.78
C PRO A 108 4.71 8.04 -7.61
N TYR A 109 3.82 9.01 -7.32
CA TYR A 109 2.81 8.93 -6.27
C TYR A 109 1.86 7.73 -6.43
N PHE A 110 1.48 7.35 -7.65
CA PHE A 110 0.41 6.36 -7.88
C PHE A 110 0.87 4.90 -7.81
N SER A 111 -0.03 4.03 -7.37
CA SER A 111 0.25 2.62 -7.07
C SER A 111 0.73 1.79 -8.25
N ALA A 112 0.25 2.05 -9.47
CA ALA A 112 0.59 1.24 -10.64
C ALA A 112 2.11 1.15 -10.88
N LEU A 113 2.83 2.25 -10.67
CA LEU A 113 4.28 2.28 -10.85
C LEU A 113 5.01 1.58 -9.70
N LYS A 114 4.47 1.65 -8.48
CA LYS A 114 4.99 0.90 -7.33
C LYS A 114 4.84 -0.61 -7.54
N ILE A 115 3.69 -1.06 -8.06
CA ILE A 115 3.46 -2.45 -8.44
C ILE A 115 4.49 -2.88 -9.49
N ARG A 116 4.63 -2.11 -10.58
CA ARG A 116 5.61 -2.42 -11.64
C ARG A 116 7.02 -2.55 -11.07
N TRP A 117 7.44 -1.61 -10.22
CA TRP A 117 8.75 -1.65 -9.58
C TRP A 117 8.94 -2.91 -8.74
N LEU A 118 7.95 -3.30 -7.92
CA LEU A 118 8.00 -4.51 -7.11
C LEU A 118 8.09 -5.77 -7.98
N MET A 119 7.33 -5.83 -9.08
CA MET A 119 7.41 -6.92 -10.05
C MET A 119 8.78 -7.03 -10.71
N ASP A 120 9.47 -5.90 -10.93
CA ASP A 120 10.78 -5.87 -11.58
C ASP A 120 11.95 -6.18 -10.62
N HIS A 121 11.82 -5.80 -9.34
CA HIS A 121 12.96 -5.75 -8.42
C HIS A 121 12.85 -6.69 -7.21
N VAL A 122 11.69 -7.29 -6.93
CA VAL A 122 11.49 -8.16 -5.76
C VAL A 122 11.28 -9.61 -6.21
N PRO A 123 12.27 -10.51 -6.03
CA PRO A 123 12.16 -11.91 -6.44
C PRO A 123 10.97 -12.66 -5.84
N GLU A 124 10.64 -12.38 -4.58
CA GLU A 124 9.50 -12.97 -3.87
C GLU A 124 8.17 -12.61 -4.53
N VAL A 125 8.06 -11.40 -5.07
CA VAL A 125 6.89 -10.96 -5.84
C VAL A 125 6.79 -11.72 -7.15
N GLN A 126 7.90 -11.87 -7.88
CA GLN A 126 7.93 -12.63 -9.13
C GLN A 126 7.53 -14.09 -8.91
N GLU A 127 8.03 -14.72 -7.85
CA GLU A 127 7.71 -16.10 -7.53
C GLU A 127 6.23 -16.26 -7.18
N ALA A 128 5.67 -15.35 -6.37
CA ALA A 128 4.26 -15.36 -6.03
C ALA A 128 3.36 -15.14 -7.27
N ILE A 129 3.79 -14.30 -8.23
CA ILE A 129 3.08 -14.10 -9.51
C ILE A 129 3.10 -15.39 -10.34
N ASN A 130 4.25 -16.04 -10.48
CA ASN A 130 4.38 -17.30 -11.23
C ASN A 130 3.49 -18.40 -10.64
N ARG A 131 3.36 -18.44 -9.32
CA ARG A 131 2.48 -19.37 -8.59
C ARG A 131 1.01 -18.94 -8.57
N ARG A 132 0.68 -17.75 -9.10
CA ARG A 132 -0.67 -17.14 -9.06
C ARG A 132 -1.21 -16.91 -7.64
N HIS A 133 -0.31 -16.64 -6.69
CA HIS A 133 -0.66 -16.36 -5.30
C HIS A 133 -0.46 -14.89 -4.92
N CYS A 134 0.16 -14.08 -5.78
CA CYS A 134 0.40 -12.66 -5.51
C CYS A 134 -0.91 -11.86 -5.52
N MET A 135 -1.20 -11.21 -4.41
CA MET A 135 -2.25 -10.21 -4.24
C MET A 135 -1.63 -8.81 -4.20
N PHE A 136 -2.39 -7.82 -4.64
CA PHE A 136 -2.07 -6.41 -4.53
C PHE A 136 -3.23 -5.67 -3.87
N GLY A 137 -2.90 -4.65 -3.08
CA GLY A 137 -3.86 -3.70 -2.57
C GLY A 137 -3.21 -2.42 -2.05
N THR A 138 -4.03 -1.38 -1.95
CA THR A 138 -3.74 -0.25 -1.07
C THR A 138 -4.01 -0.64 0.39
N VAL A 139 -3.63 0.21 1.35
CA VAL A 139 -3.70 -0.11 2.79
C VAL A 139 -5.10 -0.57 3.24
N ASP A 140 -6.17 0.01 2.73
CA ASP A 140 -7.55 -0.43 2.98
C ASP A 140 -7.77 -1.89 2.59
N SER A 141 -7.33 -2.30 1.40
CA SER A 141 -7.47 -3.68 0.93
C SER A 141 -6.66 -4.65 1.79
N TRP A 142 -5.47 -4.25 2.24
CA TRP A 142 -4.64 -5.03 3.18
C TRP A 142 -5.28 -5.18 4.56
N LEU A 143 -5.94 -4.13 5.06
CA LEU A 143 -6.60 -4.16 6.38
C LEU A 143 -7.91 -4.95 6.37
N ILE A 144 -8.60 -5.00 5.23
CA ILE A 144 -9.88 -5.71 5.08
C ILE A 144 -9.67 -7.21 4.80
N TRP A 145 -8.60 -7.57 4.09
CA TRP A 145 -8.26 -8.96 3.75
C TRP A 145 -7.80 -9.75 4.99
#